data_AF-A0A0W0W6E7-F1
#
_entry.id   AF-A0A0W0W6E7-F1
#
_cell.length_a   1.000
_cell.length_b   1.000
_cell.length_c   1.000
_cell.angle_alpha   90.00
_cell.angle_beta   90.00
_cell.angle_gamma   90.00
#
_symmetry.space_group_name_H-M   'P 1'
#
loop_
_entity.id
_entity.type
_entity.pdbx_description
1 polymer ?
#
loop_
_entity_poly.entity_id
_entity_poly.type
_entity_poly.pdbx_seq_one_letter_code
_entity_poly.pdbx_strand_id
1 'polypeptide(L)'
;MNDIVKQLNNLARLKVLMDNSSESARAILAEGEADKLQSQLSFSSYPEIELRWLNFQLKNLEVDDSGTTEYERKEAETRHAAYTLCAFRCKDCIETFVENHTQEAKEEGSLKKLIKEQHESIFSQCLDRATREYLHNYHNDPSKPFSTEAILSQATAYYREKMVKEALIEFETITFIEYYARLKGNVHRGVLEQQFIEDRLNMRERYVAHGYTLATKDQDKPYDLTKFRTKEFNKFYESFWQPEPLTPEHFKKEASRFLETQSTTDTTFGTIFYLHFKGETELFTAQMAPIFSQAEEFAQLSVPAVSTETPIPTEDKKLIKLRKIVENYQQYLNHHRAEEEKTYPDRDHRAVEQRQLALATIALVANQSEELSPSVKQVVKNAVEEIQKNGPTWFERSLLDKILDVISLGARPLYRLFTSQQNPAEAQLNQAATGDLPEDDNPAEDGSSERPQ
;
A
#
# COMPACT_ATOMS: atom_id res chain seq x y z
N MET A 1 -3.19 13.27 -11.55
CA MET A 1 -4.26 12.78 -10.64
C MET A 1 -3.53 12.14 -9.48
N ASN A 2 -3.78 12.58 -8.24
CA ASN A 2 -2.97 12.24 -7.06
C ASN A 2 -2.88 10.70 -6.88
N ASP A 3 -1.67 10.14 -6.73
CA ASP A 3 -1.43 8.69 -6.68
C ASP A 3 -2.23 8.00 -5.56
N ILE A 4 -2.40 8.68 -4.42
CA ILE A 4 -3.22 8.21 -3.30
C ILE A 4 -4.68 8.00 -3.73
N VAL A 5 -5.26 8.95 -4.48
CA VAL A 5 -6.66 8.85 -4.92
C VAL A 5 -6.85 7.65 -5.83
N LYS A 6 -5.88 7.38 -6.71
CA LYS A 6 -5.91 6.18 -7.58
C LYS A 6 -5.83 4.90 -6.75
N GLN A 7 -4.93 4.82 -5.78
CA GLN A 7 -4.80 3.68 -4.87
C GLN A 7 -6.08 3.45 -4.04
N LEU A 8 -6.68 4.50 -3.49
CA LEU A 8 -7.94 4.40 -2.73
C LEU A 8 -9.10 3.90 -3.61
N ASN A 9 -9.18 4.35 -4.86
CA ASN A 9 -10.17 3.82 -5.82
C ASN A 9 -9.91 2.35 -6.14
N ASN A 10 -8.65 1.93 -6.29
CA ASN A 10 -8.31 0.53 -6.50
C ASN A 10 -8.68 -0.34 -5.29
N LEU A 11 -8.42 0.15 -4.07
CA LEU A 11 -8.84 -0.52 -2.83
C LEU A 11 -10.37 -0.64 -2.72
N ALA A 12 -11.11 0.39 -3.13
CA ALA A 12 -12.58 0.35 -3.16
C ALA A 12 -13.10 -0.75 -4.08
N ARG A 13 -12.52 -0.83 -5.28
CA ARG A 13 -12.88 -1.86 -6.26
C ARG A 13 -12.51 -3.25 -5.78
N LEU A 14 -11.32 -3.39 -5.18
CA LEU A 14 -10.87 -4.65 -4.61
C LEU A 14 -11.80 -5.08 -3.48
N LYS A 15 -12.26 -4.17 -2.62
CA LYS A 15 -13.26 -4.47 -1.60
C LYS A 15 -14.57 -4.99 -2.19
N VAL A 16 -15.09 -4.33 -3.22
CA VAL A 16 -16.30 -4.79 -3.93
C VAL A 16 -16.11 -6.20 -4.49
N LEU A 17 -14.97 -6.45 -5.15
CA LEU A 17 -14.62 -7.76 -5.68
C LEU A 17 -14.55 -8.81 -4.58
N MET A 18 -13.85 -8.53 -3.49
CA MET A 18 -13.65 -9.47 -2.39
C MET A 18 -14.96 -9.78 -1.67
N ASP A 19 -15.73 -8.76 -1.29
CA ASP A 19 -16.97 -8.93 -0.52
C ASP A 19 -18.02 -9.78 -1.28
N ASN A 20 -18.01 -9.72 -2.62
CA ASN A 20 -18.99 -10.40 -3.47
C ASN A 20 -18.45 -11.63 -4.22
N SER A 21 -17.23 -12.08 -3.91
CA SER A 21 -16.61 -13.27 -4.50
C SER A 21 -16.56 -14.44 -3.52
N SER A 22 -16.46 -15.67 -4.05
CA SER A 22 -16.17 -16.87 -3.26
C SER A 22 -14.77 -16.83 -2.65
N GLU A 23 -14.52 -17.63 -1.61
CA GLU A 23 -13.19 -17.75 -0.98
C GLU A 23 -12.07 -18.10 -1.96
N SER A 24 -12.33 -19.01 -2.90
CA SER A 24 -11.35 -19.38 -3.93
C SER A 24 -11.02 -18.23 -4.88
N ALA A 25 -12.04 -17.47 -5.29
CA ALA A 25 -11.85 -16.30 -6.14
C ALA A 25 -11.13 -15.17 -5.39
N ARG A 26 -11.46 -14.95 -4.11
CA ARG A 26 -10.75 -14.01 -3.23
C ARG A 26 -9.26 -14.32 -3.13
N ALA A 27 -8.88 -15.58 -2.93
CA ALA A 27 -7.47 -15.98 -2.85
C ALA A 27 -6.70 -15.67 -4.14
N ILE A 28 -7.29 -15.96 -5.31
CA ILE A 28 -6.69 -15.71 -6.63
C ILE A 28 -6.56 -14.20 -6.91
N LEU A 29 -7.59 -13.42 -6.55
CA LEU A 29 -7.57 -11.97 -6.70
C LEU A 29 -6.53 -11.33 -5.78
N ALA A 30 -6.39 -11.84 -4.55
CA ALA A 30 -5.42 -11.32 -3.57
C ALA A 30 -3.98 -11.57 -4.01
N GLU A 31 -3.68 -12.78 -4.48
CA GLU A 31 -2.38 -13.14 -5.05
C GLU A 31 -2.06 -12.26 -6.28
N GLY A 32 -3.02 -12.15 -7.20
CA GLY A 32 -2.88 -11.35 -8.42
C GLY A 32 -2.54 -9.89 -8.17
N GLU A 33 -3.27 -9.26 -7.25
CA GLU A 33 -3.06 -7.84 -6.95
C GLU A 33 -1.79 -7.63 -6.12
N ALA A 34 -1.41 -8.58 -5.25
CA ALA A 34 -0.14 -8.54 -4.54
C ALA A 34 1.06 -8.62 -5.51
N ASP A 35 1.01 -9.51 -6.50
CA ASP A 35 2.05 -9.67 -7.52
C ASP A 35 2.15 -8.44 -8.43
N LYS A 36 1.00 -7.87 -8.82
CA LYS A 36 0.97 -6.62 -9.58
C LYS A 36 1.63 -5.49 -8.80
N LEU A 37 1.28 -5.32 -7.52
CA LEU A 37 1.92 -4.32 -6.65
C LEU A 37 3.42 -4.56 -6.54
N GLN A 38 3.86 -5.82 -6.39
CA GLN A 38 5.27 -6.19 -6.35
C GLN A 38 6.03 -5.79 -7.62
N SER A 39 5.42 -5.97 -8.80
CA SER A 39 6.02 -5.60 -10.09
C SER A 39 6.06 -4.09 -10.34
N GLN A 40 5.20 -3.33 -9.65
CA GLN A 40 5.07 -1.87 -9.79
C GLN A 40 5.93 -1.09 -8.78
N LEU A 41 6.67 -1.76 -7.89
CA LEU A 41 7.56 -1.12 -6.91
C LEU A 41 8.79 -0.48 -7.61
N SER A 42 8.58 0.57 -8.40
CA SER A 42 9.60 1.51 -8.88
C SER A 42 9.46 2.81 -8.08
N PHE A 43 9.66 2.72 -6.77
CA PHE A 43 9.62 3.89 -5.91
C PHE A 43 10.91 4.69 -6.02
N SER A 44 10.84 5.99 -5.69
CA SER A 44 12.05 6.71 -5.28
C SER A 44 12.77 5.85 -4.25
N SER A 45 14.09 5.72 -4.40
CA SER A 45 14.88 4.88 -3.50
C SER A 45 14.88 5.41 -2.07
N TYR A 46 14.65 6.72 -1.87
CA TYR A 46 14.78 7.39 -0.58
C TYR A 46 13.87 8.63 -0.45
N PRO A 47 12.54 8.49 -0.52
CA PRO A 47 11.63 9.64 -0.49
C PRO A 47 11.68 10.42 0.83
N GLU A 48 12.09 9.78 1.91
CA GLU A 48 12.34 10.43 3.20
C GLU A 48 13.54 11.39 3.16
N ILE A 49 14.60 11.02 2.44
CA ILE A 49 15.80 11.84 2.27
C ILE A 49 15.49 13.04 1.37
N GLU A 50 14.64 12.84 0.35
CA GLU A 50 14.10 13.91 -0.50
C GLU A 50 13.31 14.93 0.31
N LEU A 51 12.44 14.47 1.20
CA LEU A 51 11.69 15.35 2.11
C LEU A 51 12.62 16.15 3.03
N ARG A 52 13.61 15.48 3.64
CA ARG A 52 14.58 16.13 4.51
C ARG A 52 15.40 17.20 3.76
N TRP A 53 15.76 16.93 2.50
CA TRP A 53 16.41 17.91 1.64
C TRP A 53 15.57 19.17 1.46
N LEU A 54 14.28 19.00 1.12
CA LEU A 54 13.34 20.11 0.95
C LEU A 54 13.18 20.92 2.23
N ASN A 55 13.07 20.26 3.38
CA ASN A 55 12.97 20.94 4.68
C ASN A 55 14.22 21.77 4.99
N PHE A 56 15.43 21.26 4.71
CA PHE A 56 16.66 22.06 4.91
C PHE A 56 16.75 23.24 3.95
N GLN A 57 16.24 23.12 2.71
CA GLN A 57 16.13 24.27 1.79
C GLN A 57 15.15 25.32 2.34
N LEU A 58 14.01 24.88 2.88
CA LEU A 58 13.03 25.78 3.49
C LEU A 58 13.63 26.51 4.71
N LYS A 59 14.29 25.77 5.62
CA LYS A 59 14.97 26.35 6.78
C LYS A 59 16.03 27.38 6.40
N ASN A 60 16.74 27.15 5.30
CA ASN A 60 17.73 28.08 4.80
C ASN A 60 17.11 29.43 4.37
N LEU A 61 15.87 29.44 3.86
CA LEU A 61 15.14 30.67 3.51
C LEU A 61 14.53 31.37 4.73
N GLU A 62 14.20 30.64 5.78
CA GLU A 62 13.61 31.18 7.02
C GLU A 62 14.63 31.92 7.92
N VAL A 63 15.93 31.84 7.63
CA VAL A 63 16.97 32.56 8.39
C VAL A 63 16.86 34.06 8.12
N ASP A 64 16.27 34.80 9.05
CA ASP A 64 16.11 36.25 8.99
C ASP A 64 17.42 37.00 9.34
N ASP A 65 17.89 37.85 8.42
CA ASP A 65 19.04 38.75 8.57
C ASP A 65 18.64 40.21 8.87
N SER A 66 17.33 40.50 8.96
CA SER A 66 16.81 41.86 8.94
C SER A 66 16.66 42.50 10.33
N GLY A 67 17.79 42.93 10.92
CA GLY A 67 17.78 43.97 11.96
C GLY A 67 18.50 43.66 13.27
N THR A 68 19.44 42.73 13.26
CA THR A 68 20.08 42.24 14.47
C THR A 68 21.52 42.77 14.65
N THR A 69 22.04 42.67 15.87
CA THR A 69 23.41 43.08 16.24
C THR A 69 24.47 42.35 15.39
N GLU A 70 25.71 42.86 15.32
CA GLU A 70 26.80 42.24 14.52
C GLU A 70 27.04 40.76 14.90
N TYR A 71 26.85 40.43 16.19
CA TYR A 71 26.90 39.06 16.70
C TYR A 71 25.80 38.18 16.09
N GLU A 72 24.55 38.65 16.12
CA GLU A 72 23.38 37.91 15.65
C GLU A 72 23.41 37.73 14.12
N ARG A 73 23.92 38.72 13.38
CA ARG A 73 24.16 38.58 11.94
C ARG A 73 25.17 37.47 11.63
N LYS A 74 26.29 37.42 12.37
CA LYS A 74 27.31 36.38 12.20
C LYS A 74 26.78 34.99 12.57
N GLU A 75 25.90 34.91 13.57
CA GLU A 75 25.20 33.68 13.93
C GLU A 75 24.25 33.24 12.80
N ALA A 76 23.44 34.15 12.24
CA ALA A 76 22.55 33.89 11.11
C ALA A 76 23.31 33.42 9.84
N GLU A 77 24.38 34.11 9.46
CA GLU A 77 25.27 33.71 8.35
C GLU A 77 25.82 32.28 8.56
N THR A 78 26.19 31.94 9.79
CA THR A 78 26.70 30.60 10.13
C THR A 78 25.61 29.53 10.03
N ARG A 79 24.37 29.83 10.45
CA ARG A 79 23.22 28.92 10.29
C ARG A 79 22.90 28.67 8.82
N HIS A 80 22.82 29.73 8.01
CA HIS A 80 22.57 29.62 6.57
C HIS A 80 23.62 28.72 5.88
N ALA A 81 24.91 28.93 6.17
CA ALA A 81 25.98 28.09 5.61
C ALA A 81 25.83 26.61 6.00
N ALA A 82 25.45 26.32 7.24
CA ALA A 82 25.30 24.95 7.73
C ALA A 82 24.07 24.23 7.17
N TYR A 83 22.92 24.92 7.04
CA TYR A 83 21.73 24.36 6.38
C TYR A 83 22.00 24.07 4.90
N THR A 84 22.65 25.01 4.20
CA THR A 84 23.06 24.82 2.80
C THR A 84 23.94 23.57 2.64
N LEU A 85 24.90 23.36 3.55
CA LEU A 85 25.76 22.17 3.54
C LEU A 85 24.96 20.87 3.76
N CYS A 86 24.01 20.86 4.70
CA CYS A 86 23.17 19.68 4.96
C CYS A 86 22.26 19.35 3.78
N ALA A 87 21.70 20.37 3.13
CA ALA A 87 20.94 20.16 1.90
C ALA A 87 21.85 19.64 0.77
N PHE A 88 23.06 20.17 0.62
CA PHE A 88 24.00 19.65 -0.38
C PHE A 88 24.37 18.17 -0.14
N ARG A 89 24.41 17.71 1.11
CA ARG A 89 24.62 16.29 1.45
C ARG A 89 23.45 15.40 1.07
N CYS A 90 22.22 15.86 1.29
CA CYS A 90 21.05 15.08 0.88
C CYS A 90 21.04 14.98 -0.65
N LYS A 91 21.31 16.07 -1.38
CA LYS A 91 21.36 16.13 -2.84
C LYS A 91 22.19 15.02 -3.48
N ASP A 92 23.38 14.69 -2.97
CA ASP A 92 24.21 13.63 -3.60
C ASP A 92 23.58 12.24 -3.51
N CYS A 93 22.62 12.04 -2.61
CA CYS A 93 21.90 10.77 -2.48
C CYS A 93 20.69 10.70 -3.43
N ILE A 94 20.27 11.83 -4.01
CA ILE A 94 18.97 11.99 -4.70
C ILE A 94 19.10 12.85 -5.97
N GLU A 95 20.22 12.75 -6.70
CA GLU A 95 20.53 13.63 -7.84
C GLU A 95 19.38 13.74 -8.86
N THR A 96 18.78 12.62 -9.27
CA THR A 96 17.64 12.57 -10.21
C THR A 96 16.41 13.31 -9.68
N PHE A 97 16.11 13.19 -8.38
CA PHE A 97 15.01 13.94 -7.77
C PHE A 97 15.27 15.45 -7.83
N VAL A 98 16.51 15.85 -7.54
CA VAL A 98 16.90 17.26 -7.54
C VAL A 98 16.83 17.85 -8.95
N GLU A 99 17.27 17.15 -9.98
CA GLU A 99 17.16 17.60 -11.38
C GLU A 99 15.71 17.96 -11.76
N ASN A 100 14.73 17.20 -11.26
CA ASN A 100 13.32 17.45 -11.54
C ASN A 100 12.73 18.65 -10.77
N HIS A 101 13.32 19.06 -9.64
CA HIS A 101 12.72 20.06 -8.72
C HIS A 101 13.57 21.32 -8.50
N THR A 102 14.80 21.38 -9.03
CA THR A 102 15.74 22.51 -8.80
C THR A 102 15.22 23.85 -9.34
N GLN A 103 14.42 23.85 -10.41
CA GLN A 103 13.87 25.10 -10.99
C GLN A 103 12.69 25.67 -10.18
N GLU A 104 11.95 24.84 -9.45
CA GLU A 104 10.75 25.24 -8.72
C GLU A 104 11.06 25.75 -7.29
N ALA A 105 12.19 25.33 -6.72
CA ALA A 105 12.50 25.41 -5.29
C ALA A 105 13.01 26.76 -4.75
N LYS A 106 12.95 27.88 -5.50
CA LYS A 106 13.53 29.17 -5.05
C LYS A 106 12.61 30.03 -4.19
N GLU A 107 11.32 29.70 -4.12
CA GLU A 107 10.32 30.46 -3.36
C GLU A 107 9.77 29.60 -2.21
N GLU A 108 9.59 30.20 -1.03
CA GLU A 108 9.11 29.52 0.18
C GLU A 108 7.77 28.80 -0.06
N GLY A 109 6.84 29.43 -0.79
CA GLY A 109 5.55 28.84 -1.14
C GLY A 109 5.68 27.59 -2.02
N SER A 110 6.60 27.61 -2.99
CA SER A 110 6.88 26.47 -3.86
C SER A 110 7.51 25.31 -3.11
N LEU A 111 8.45 25.58 -2.20
CA LEU A 111 9.04 24.56 -1.32
C LEU A 111 7.99 23.89 -0.42
N LYS A 112 7.11 24.68 0.20
CA LYS A 112 6.01 24.15 1.03
C LYS A 112 5.08 23.23 0.23
N LYS A 113 4.83 23.56 -1.03
CA LYS A 113 4.05 22.71 -1.94
C LYS A 113 4.77 21.40 -2.25
N LEU A 114 6.06 21.45 -2.58
CA LEU A 114 6.88 20.25 -2.84
C LEU A 114 7.00 19.34 -1.61
N ILE A 115 7.16 19.93 -0.41
CA ILE A 115 7.16 19.20 0.86
C ILE A 115 5.85 18.42 1.02
N LYS A 116 4.71 19.07 0.76
CA LYS A 116 3.41 18.41 0.81
C LYS A 116 3.31 17.27 -0.20
N GLU A 117 3.69 17.49 -1.45
CA GLU A 117 3.71 16.46 -2.50
C GLU A 117 4.60 15.27 -2.11
N GLN A 118 5.73 15.54 -1.45
CA GLN A 118 6.63 14.51 -0.96
C GLN A 118 6.03 13.69 0.20
N HIS A 119 5.31 14.33 1.13
CA HIS A 119 4.56 13.62 2.17
C HIS A 119 3.48 12.69 1.56
N GLU A 120 2.77 13.17 0.54
CA GLU A 120 1.79 12.35 -0.20
C GLU A 120 2.46 11.17 -0.92
N SER A 121 3.63 11.40 -1.53
CA SER A 121 4.45 10.35 -2.14
C SER A 121 4.85 9.29 -1.11
N ILE A 122 5.39 9.68 0.05
CA ILE A 122 5.77 8.74 1.13
C ILE A 122 4.56 7.93 1.60
N PHE A 123 3.41 8.56 1.82
CA PHE A 123 2.20 7.87 2.24
C PHE A 123 1.71 6.87 1.19
N SER A 124 1.75 7.25 -0.09
CA SER A 124 1.43 6.36 -1.22
C SER A 124 2.28 5.07 -1.18
N GLN A 125 3.59 5.17 -0.93
CA GLN A 125 4.44 3.97 -0.79
C GLN A 125 4.07 3.13 0.43
N CYS A 126 3.69 3.77 1.54
CA CYS A 126 3.23 3.09 2.75
C CYS A 126 1.91 2.34 2.50
N LEU A 127 1.00 2.93 1.71
CA LEU A 127 -0.27 2.33 1.34
C LEU A 127 -0.09 1.11 0.45
N ASP A 128 0.78 1.19 -0.57
CA ASP A 128 1.10 0.04 -1.41
C ASP A 128 1.75 -1.10 -0.62
N ARG A 129 2.68 -0.77 0.28
CA ARG A 129 3.30 -1.75 1.17
C ARG A 129 2.27 -2.44 2.06
N ALA A 130 1.42 -1.66 2.74
CA ALA A 130 0.39 -2.18 3.63
C ALA A 130 -0.62 -3.05 2.88
N THR A 131 -1.03 -2.62 1.68
CA THR A 131 -1.95 -3.37 0.81
C THR A 131 -1.34 -4.71 0.41
N ARG A 132 -0.10 -4.71 -0.08
CA ARG A 132 0.61 -5.93 -0.49
C ARG A 132 0.75 -6.92 0.67
N GLU A 133 1.20 -6.46 1.83
CA GLU A 133 1.37 -7.32 3.01
C GLU A 133 0.04 -7.87 3.50
N TYR A 134 -1.02 -7.04 3.52
CA TYR A 134 -2.36 -7.49 3.84
C TYR A 134 -2.84 -8.58 2.87
N LEU A 135 -2.70 -8.37 1.56
CA LEU A 135 -3.13 -9.32 0.53
C LEU A 135 -2.38 -10.65 0.60
N HIS A 136 -1.06 -10.60 0.86
CA HIS A 136 -0.26 -11.81 1.03
C HIS A 136 -0.72 -12.66 2.22
N ASN A 137 -1.06 -12.01 3.34
CA ASN A 137 -1.63 -12.69 4.50
C ASN A 137 -3.06 -13.19 4.24
N TYR A 138 -3.87 -12.37 3.56
CA TYR A 138 -5.25 -12.67 3.23
C TYR A 138 -5.40 -13.86 2.26
N HIS A 139 -4.47 -14.01 1.32
CA HIS A 139 -4.43 -15.17 0.42
C HIS A 139 -4.41 -16.50 1.17
N ASN A 140 -3.75 -16.56 2.35
CA ASN A 140 -3.68 -17.76 3.19
C ASN A 140 -4.95 -18.00 4.03
N ASP A 141 -5.78 -16.97 4.24
CA ASP A 141 -7.02 -17.05 5.01
C ASP A 141 -8.12 -16.13 4.42
N PRO A 142 -8.67 -16.49 3.24
CA PRO A 142 -9.66 -15.68 2.52
C PRO A 142 -11.07 -15.77 3.12
N SER A 143 -11.23 -16.56 4.19
CA SER A 143 -12.50 -16.76 4.91
C SER A 143 -12.91 -15.48 5.67
N LYS A 144 -11.93 -14.67 6.07
CA LYS A 144 -12.16 -13.42 6.80
C LYS A 144 -12.73 -12.33 5.88
N PRO A 145 -13.54 -11.41 6.42
CA PRO A 145 -13.96 -10.22 5.68
C PRO A 145 -12.77 -9.39 5.22
N PHE A 146 -12.84 -8.84 4.01
CA PHE A 146 -11.80 -7.95 3.48
C PHE A 146 -11.90 -6.57 4.14
N SER A 147 -10.85 -6.16 4.85
CA SER A 147 -10.82 -4.91 5.62
C SER A 147 -9.88 -3.88 4.98
N THR A 148 -10.48 -2.91 4.29
CA THR A 148 -9.76 -1.71 3.84
C THR A 148 -9.31 -0.82 4.98
N GLU A 149 -10.05 -0.84 6.11
CA GLU A 149 -9.70 -0.11 7.32
C GLU A 149 -8.41 -0.64 7.94
N ALA A 150 -8.21 -1.96 7.96
CA ALA A 150 -6.95 -2.56 8.42
C ALA A 150 -5.76 -2.13 7.55
N ILE A 151 -5.94 -2.09 6.22
CA ILE A 151 -4.92 -1.63 5.29
C ILE A 151 -4.57 -0.15 5.55
N LEU A 152 -5.57 0.72 5.65
CA LEU A 152 -5.36 2.15 5.90
C LEU A 152 -4.71 2.39 7.26
N SER A 153 -5.16 1.70 8.30
CA SER A 153 -4.59 1.79 9.65
C SER A 153 -3.10 1.40 9.65
N GLN A 154 -2.76 0.30 8.95
CA GLN A 154 -1.37 -0.13 8.82
C GLN A 154 -0.52 0.85 7.99
N ALA A 155 -1.08 1.40 6.90
CA ALA A 155 -0.41 2.41 6.09
C ALA A 155 -0.10 3.68 6.90
N THR A 156 -1.06 4.16 7.69
CA THR A 156 -0.89 5.28 8.61
C THR A 156 0.17 4.96 9.67
N ALA A 157 0.19 3.74 10.21
CA ALA A 157 1.22 3.32 11.15
C ALA A 157 2.63 3.35 10.53
N TYR A 158 2.80 2.81 9.32
CA TYR A 158 4.09 2.87 8.59
C TYR A 158 4.52 4.30 8.27
N TYR A 159 3.59 5.15 7.87
CA TYR A 159 3.87 6.56 7.62
C TYR A 159 4.33 7.28 8.89
N ARG A 160 3.62 7.08 10.01
CA ARG A 160 4.01 7.64 11.32
C ARG A 160 5.40 7.17 11.71
N GLU A 161 5.68 5.88 11.56
CA GLU A 161 6.98 5.29 11.90
C GLU A 161 8.12 5.97 11.14
N LYS A 162 8.00 6.03 9.81
CA LYS A 162 8.98 6.67 8.93
C LYS A 162 9.15 8.15 9.23
N MET A 163 8.05 8.88 9.37
CA MET A 163 8.10 10.34 9.51
C MET A 163 8.65 10.79 10.86
N VAL A 164 8.29 10.11 11.94
CA VAL A 164 8.85 10.39 13.27
C VAL A 164 10.36 10.20 13.23
N LYS A 165 10.83 9.11 12.61
CA LYS A 165 12.27 8.87 12.49
C LYS A 165 12.98 10.01 11.75
N GLU A 166 12.40 10.48 10.66
CA GLU A 166 12.96 11.57 9.87
C GLU A 166 12.99 12.91 10.59
N ALA A 167 11.88 13.30 11.25
CA ALA A 167 11.89 14.53 12.03
C ALA A 167 12.82 14.50 13.23
N LEU A 168 13.01 13.33 13.86
CA LEU A 168 14.00 13.21 14.93
C LEU A 168 15.42 13.48 14.41
N ILE A 169 15.75 12.99 13.22
CA ILE A 169 17.06 13.25 12.58
C ILE A 169 17.17 14.72 12.17
N GLU A 170 16.10 15.31 11.65
CA GLU A 170 16.05 16.73 11.29
C GLU A 170 16.22 17.63 12.53
N PHE A 171 15.45 17.39 13.59
CA PHE A 171 15.50 18.12 14.85
C PHE A 171 16.89 18.08 15.46
N GLU A 172 17.50 16.89 15.52
CA GLU A 172 18.86 16.74 16.01
C GLU A 172 19.84 17.58 15.19
N THR A 173 19.72 17.53 13.86
CA THR A 173 20.61 18.30 12.96
C THR A 173 20.42 19.81 13.14
N ILE A 174 19.18 20.30 13.23
CA ILE A 174 18.85 21.70 13.51
C ILE A 174 19.47 22.13 14.85
N THR A 175 19.27 21.35 15.91
CA THR A 175 19.86 21.56 17.24
C THR A 175 21.38 21.73 17.16
N PHE A 176 22.05 20.84 16.44
CA PHE A 176 23.51 20.94 16.23
C PHE A 176 23.92 22.22 15.51
N ILE A 177 23.19 22.62 14.47
CA ILE A 177 23.45 23.83 13.68
C ILE A 177 23.28 25.08 14.55
N GLU A 178 22.20 25.15 15.31
CA GLU A 178 21.92 26.29 16.20
C GLU A 178 22.96 26.41 17.31
N TYR A 179 23.31 25.30 17.96
CA TYR A 179 24.34 25.30 18.99
C TYR A 179 25.71 25.72 18.45
N TYR A 180 26.09 25.22 17.28
CA TYR A 180 27.32 25.61 16.60
C TYR A 180 27.36 27.10 16.28
N ALA A 181 26.27 27.64 15.72
CA ALA A 181 26.19 29.05 15.37
C ALA A 181 26.36 29.95 16.60
N ARG A 182 25.70 29.60 17.72
CA ARG A 182 25.85 30.29 19.01
C ARG A 182 27.30 30.28 19.53
N LEU A 183 27.98 29.12 19.47
CA LEU A 183 29.39 29.02 19.88
C LEU A 183 30.28 29.91 19.03
N LYS A 184 30.10 29.88 17.70
CA LYS A 184 30.94 30.65 16.77
C LYS A 184 30.67 32.16 16.82
N GLY A 185 29.45 32.56 17.18
CA GLY A 185 29.12 33.94 17.50
C GLY A 185 29.88 34.43 18.74
N ASN A 186 30.12 33.56 19.72
CA ASN A 186 30.60 33.95 21.04
C ASN A 186 32.09 33.61 21.27
N VAL A 187 32.96 34.62 21.18
CA VAL A 187 34.43 34.50 21.15
C VAL A 187 35.06 33.93 22.44
N HIS A 188 34.30 33.68 23.51
CA HIS A 188 34.83 33.34 24.84
C HIS A 188 34.40 31.98 25.41
N ARG A 189 33.81 31.05 24.63
CA ARG A 189 33.45 29.71 25.12
C ARG A 189 33.87 28.58 24.19
N GLY A 190 34.37 27.50 24.81
CA GLY A 190 34.19 26.12 24.32
C GLY A 190 34.94 25.70 23.05
N VAL A 191 36.22 26.03 22.88
CA VAL A 191 37.03 25.64 21.70
C VAL A 191 36.94 24.13 21.39
N LEU A 192 36.94 23.26 22.41
CA LEU A 192 36.82 21.80 22.22
C LEU A 192 35.44 21.36 21.75
N GLU A 193 34.36 21.98 22.25
CA GLU A 193 32.98 21.70 21.83
C GLU A 193 32.72 22.21 20.42
N GLN A 194 33.21 23.42 20.10
CA GLN A 194 33.18 23.98 18.76
C GLN A 194 33.90 23.05 17.77
N GLN A 195 35.13 22.63 18.08
CA GLN A 195 35.90 21.72 17.22
C GLN A 195 35.19 20.38 17.01
N PHE A 196 34.53 19.84 18.03
CA PHE A 196 33.76 18.59 17.92
C PHE A 196 32.57 18.71 16.96
N ILE A 197 31.83 19.82 17.03
CA ILE A 197 30.69 20.06 16.14
C ILE A 197 31.16 20.38 14.72
N GLU A 198 32.23 21.18 14.59
CA GLU A 198 32.88 21.43 13.30
C GLU A 198 33.37 20.13 12.67
N ASP A 199 33.98 19.22 13.43
CA ASP A 199 34.39 17.90 12.92
C ASP A 199 33.20 17.07 12.42
N ARG A 200 32.03 17.17 13.07
CA ARG A 200 30.78 16.53 12.63
C ARG A 200 30.17 17.19 11.38
N LEU A 201 30.14 18.52 11.34
CA LEU A 201 29.67 19.30 10.20
C LEU A 201 30.65 19.25 9.01
N ASN A 202 31.94 18.98 9.23
CA ASN A 202 32.99 18.90 8.20
C ASN A 202 33.42 17.46 7.86
N MET A 203 32.75 16.42 8.38
CA MET A 203 33.06 15.01 8.03
C MET A 203 33.11 14.78 6.52
N ARG A 204 32.30 15.51 5.73
CA ARG A 204 32.28 15.39 4.28
C ARG A 204 33.40 16.15 3.56
N GLU A 205 33.79 17.36 3.99
CA GLU A 205 34.95 18.04 3.38
C GLU A 205 36.23 17.22 3.61
N ARG A 206 36.37 16.58 4.77
CA ARG A 206 37.44 15.62 5.03
C ARG A 206 37.33 14.36 4.15
N TYR A 207 36.12 13.81 3.97
CA TYR A 207 35.86 12.64 3.11
C TYR A 207 36.14 12.89 1.62
N VAL A 208 35.73 14.05 1.09
CA VAL A 208 35.93 14.45 -0.31
C VAL A 208 37.38 14.82 -0.57
N ALA A 209 38.05 15.50 0.37
CA ALA A 209 39.46 15.90 0.21
C ALA A 209 40.45 14.73 0.33
N HIS A 210 40.11 13.64 1.04
CA HIS A 210 41.07 12.59 1.39
C HIS A 210 40.83 11.23 0.73
N GLY A 211 39.87 11.11 -0.18
CA GLY A 211 39.65 9.88 -0.94
C GLY A 211 39.38 8.66 -0.04
N TYR A 212 38.11 8.39 0.25
CA TYR A 212 37.60 7.12 0.79
C TYR A 212 38.16 6.59 2.13
N THR A 213 39.05 7.31 2.82
CA THR A 213 39.57 6.86 4.12
C THR A 213 39.41 7.93 5.18
N LEU A 214 38.31 7.84 5.95
CA LEU A 214 38.12 8.57 7.20
C LEU A 214 38.98 7.94 8.31
N ALA A 215 40.26 8.25 8.32
CA ALA A 215 41.14 7.97 9.47
C ALA A 215 41.38 9.28 10.24
N THR A 216 40.65 9.50 11.33
CA THR A 216 41.20 10.35 12.39
C THR A 216 42.37 9.59 13.01
N LYS A 217 43.47 10.26 13.33
CA LYS A 217 44.77 9.68 13.71
C LYS A 217 44.76 8.56 14.79
N ASP A 218 43.66 8.36 15.52
CA ASP A 218 43.58 7.44 16.67
C ASP A 218 42.38 6.47 16.67
N GLN A 219 41.77 6.10 15.53
CA GLN A 219 40.65 5.14 15.55
C GLN A 219 40.74 4.01 14.50
N ASP A 220 40.61 2.77 14.99
CA ASP A 220 40.65 1.50 14.25
C ASP A 220 39.37 1.20 13.42
N LYS A 221 38.37 2.10 13.41
CA LYS A 221 37.15 1.94 12.59
C LYS A 221 36.70 3.27 11.99
N PRO A 222 36.27 3.29 10.71
CA PRO A 222 35.82 4.51 10.03
C PRO A 222 34.60 5.13 10.73
N TYR A 223 34.51 6.46 10.71
CA TYR A 223 33.35 7.20 11.19
C TYR A 223 32.14 6.87 10.32
N ASP A 224 31.35 5.92 10.82
CA ASP A 224 30.02 5.67 10.34
C ASP A 224 29.07 6.68 11.01
N LEU A 225 28.26 7.36 10.19
CA LEU A 225 27.13 8.14 10.71
C LEU A 225 26.20 7.22 11.55
N THR A 226 26.29 5.88 11.46
CA THR A 226 25.51 4.94 12.30
C THR A 226 25.78 4.94 13.81
N LYS A 227 26.50 5.90 14.41
CA LYS A 227 26.23 6.18 15.84
C LYS A 227 24.76 6.62 16.08
N PHE A 228 24.02 6.98 15.02
CA PHE A 228 22.55 7.12 15.02
C PHE A 228 21.78 5.78 15.07
N ARG A 229 22.50 4.64 15.08
CA ARG A 229 22.02 3.28 15.37
C ARG A 229 22.68 2.73 16.64
N THR A 230 23.13 3.61 17.55
CA THR A 230 23.53 3.11 18.88
C THR A 230 22.35 2.35 19.46
N LYS A 231 22.66 1.27 20.19
CA LYS A 231 21.63 0.49 20.88
C LYS A 231 20.75 1.41 21.75
N GLU A 232 21.31 2.48 22.32
CA GLU A 232 20.55 3.44 23.12
C GLU A 232 19.51 4.22 22.29
N PHE A 233 19.87 4.71 21.10
CA PHE A 233 18.96 5.50 20.27
C PHE A 233 17.90 4.62 19.57
N ASN A 234 18.27 3.41 19.15
CA ASN A 234 17.30 2.41 18.70
C ASN A 234 16.29 2.04 19.79
N LYS A 235 16.70 1.93 21.06
CA LYS A 235 15.77 1.69 22.18
C LYS A 235 14.80 2.85 22.40
N PHE A 236 15.25 4.08 22.18
CA PHE A 236 14.37 5.25 22.20
C PHE A 236 13.33 5.16 21.08
N TYR A 237 13.76 4.89 19.84
CA TYR A 237 12.85 4.66 18.72
C TYR A 237 11.84 3.55 19.01
N GLU A 238 12.31 2.38 19.46
CA GLU A 238 11.46 1.23 19.80
C GLU A 238 10.46 1.54 20.93
N SER A 239 10.74 2.51 21.80
CA SER A 239 9.85 2.89 22.90
C SER A 239 8.57 3.58 22.46
N PHE A 240 8.57 4.23 21.28
CA PHE A 240 7.39 4.86 20.69
C PHE A 240 6.51 3.89 19.90
N TRP A 241 6.97 2.66 19.66
CA TRP A 241 6.26 1.64 18.87
C TRP A 241 5.34 0.75 19.70
N GLN A 242 4.98 1.19 20.89
CA GLN A 242 3.85 0.64 21.63
C GLN A 242 2.54 0.93 20.85
N PRO A 243 1.54 0.04 20.88
CA PRO A 243 0.32 0.14 20.06
C PRO A 243 -0.63 1.32 20.41
N GLU A 244 -0.18 2.27 21.23
CA GLU A 244 -0.94 3.47 21.57
C GLU A 244 -0.86 4.51 20.44
N PRO A 245 -1.92 5.33 20.23
CA PRO A 245 -1.85 6.44 19.30
C PRO A 245 -0.76 7.42 19.73
N LEU A 246 0.15 7.72 18.80
CA LEU A 246 1.21 8.70 19.00
C LEU A 246 0.60 10.11 19.05
N THR A 247 0.21 10.55 20.25
CA THR A 247 -0.25 11.93 20.50
C THR A 247 0.93 12.81 20.95
N PRO A 248 0.81 14.15 20.84
CA PRO A 248 1.80 15.07 21.40
C PRO A 248 2.12 14.78 22.87
N GLU A 249 1.13 14.42 23.68
CA GLU A 249 1.27 14.11 25.11
C GLU A 249 2.01 12.79 25.35
N HIS A 250 1.64 11.72 24.63
CA HIS A 250 2.32 10.43 24.71
C HIS A 250 3.79 10.59 24.31
N PHE A 251 4.03 11.30 23.20
CA PHE A 251 5.36 11.58 22.72
C PHE A 251 6.18 12.40 23.74
N LYS A 252 5.62 13.48 24.31
CA LYS A 252 6.27 14.29 25.35
C LYS A 252 6.65 13.45 26.57
N LYS A 253 5.76 12.55 27.00
CA LYS A 253 5.99 11.65 28.13
C LYS A 253 7.17 10.69 27.87
N GLU A 254 7.18 10.03 26.72
CA GLU A 254 8.25 9.09 26.36
C GLU A 254 9.59 9.80 26.11
N ALA A 255 9.58 10.97 25.48
CA ALA A 255 10.76 11.82 25.35
C ALA A 255 11.33 12.23 26.71
N SER A 256 10.47 12.65 27.65
CA SER A 256 10.90 13.01 29.02
C SER A 256 11.53 11.81 29.75
N ARG A 257 10.91 10.63 29.65
CA ARG A 257 11.43 9.39 30.24
C ARG A 257 12.80 9.00 29.68
N PHE A 258 12.99 9.17 28.38
CA PHE A 258 14.29 8.93 27.74
C PHE A 258 15.36 9.91 28.23
N LEU A 259 15.04 11.20 28.32
CA LEU A 259 15.98 12.21 28.79
C LEU A 259 16.39 12.01 30.24
N GLU A 260 15.45 11.62 31.10
CA GLU A 260 15.73 11.25 32.49
C GLU A 260 16.69 10.07 32.58
N THR A 261 16.52 9.05 31.73
CA THR A 261 17.43 7.88 31.69
C THR A 261 18.80 8.19 31.09
N GLN A 262 18.90 9.13 30.15
CA GLN A 262 20.18 9.56 29.57
C GLN A 262 20.91 10.61 30.41
N SER A 263 20.23 11.31 31.32
CA SER A 263 20.83 12.29 32.23
C SER A 263 21.91 11.70 33.15
N THR A 264 21.92 10.37 33.31
CA THR A 264 22.91 9.63 34.11
C THR A 264 24.10 9.11 33.31
N THR A 265 24.09 9.23 31.98
CA THR A 265 25.17 8.78 31.11
C THR A 265 26.03 9.95 30.65
N ASP A 266 27.30 9.95 31.07
CA ASP A 266 28.29 11.01 30.86
C ASP A 266 28.84 11.01 29.42
N THR A 267 27.94 11.04 28.43
CA THR A 267 28.30 11.07 27.02
C THR A 267 28.01 12.46 26.47
N THR A 268 28.92 13.00 25.64
CA THR A 268 28.73 14.28 24.93
C THR A 268 27.37 14.36 24.21
N PHE A 269 26.87 13.22 23.74
CA PHE A 269 25.55 13.08 23.13
C PHE A 269 24.42 13.27 24.15
N GLY A 270 24.48 12.57 25.28
CA GLY A 270 23.57 12.76 26.41
C GLY A 270 23.59 14.20 26.91
N THR A 271 24.75 14.86 26.94
CA THR A 271 24.88 16.27 27.32
C THR A 271 24.23 17.22 26.31
N ILE A 272 24.42 17.03 25.00
CA ILE A 272 23.78 17.87 23.96
C ILE A 272 22.26 17.70 23.97
N PHE A 273 21.78 16.45 24.01
CA PHE A 273 20.35 16.16 24.14
C PHE A 273 19.79 16.73 25.45
N TYR A 274 20.43 16.48 26.58
CA TYR A 274 19.98 16.99 27.88
C TYR A 274 19.96 18.53 27.94
N LEU A 275 21.00 19.21 27.44
CA LEU A 275 21.08 20.67 27.50
C LEU A 275 20.06 21.37 26.61
N HIS A 276 19.66 20.80 25.48
CA HIS A 276 18.64 21.40 24.61
C HIS A 276 17.24 20.91 24.97
N PHE A 277 17.04 19.61 25.18
CA PHE A 277 15.70 19.11 25.49
C PHE A 277 15.17 19.51 26.88
N LYS A 278 16.04 19.62 27.91
CA LYS A 278 15.58 19.97 29.26
C LYS A 278 15.01 21.40 29.36
N GLY A 279 15.26 22.25 28.36
CA GLY A 279 14.68 23.59 28.25
C GLY A 279 13.71 23.77 27.08
N GLU A 280 13.74 22.90 26.07
CA GLU A 280 13.10 23.15 24.76
C GLU A 280 12.18 22.00 24.28
N THR A 281 11.64 21.18 25.20
CA THR A 281 10.62 20.17 24.86
C THR A 281 9.46 20.72 24.02
N GLU A 282 9.16 22.01 24.17
CA GLU A 282 8.15 22.73 23.40
C GLU A 282 8.55 22.93 21.94
N LEU A 283 9.82 23.28 21.65
CA LEU A 283 10.37 23.36 20.28
C LEU A 283 10.38 21.98 19.61
N PHE A 284 10.74 20.95 20.37
CA PHE A 284 10.69 19.56 19.91
C PHE A 284 9.27 19.10 19.55
N THR A 285 8.31 19.41 20.43
CA THR A 285 6.88 19.11 20.16
C THR A 285 6.37 19.94 18.97
N ALA A 286 6.83 21.19 18.82
CA ALA A 286 6.48 22.05 17.69
C ALA A 286 7.01 21.52 16.35
N GLN A 287 8.23 20.95 16.31
CA GLN A 287 8.76 20.32 15.10
C GLN A 287 8.06 19.00 14.74
N MET A 288 7.50 18.31 15.73
CA MET A 288 6.72 17.09 15.52
C MET A 288 5.24 17.32 15.19
N ALA A 289 4.71 18.50 15.54
CA ALA A 289 3.31 18.85 15.31
C ALA A 289 2.86 18.69 13.84
N PRO A 290 3.63 19.11 12.82
CA PRO A 290 3.28 18.88 11.41
C PRO A 290 3.11 17.38 11.08
N ILE A 291 3.93 16.50 11.67
CA ILE A 291 3.82 15.06 11.45
C ILE A 291 2.53 14.51 12.06
N PHE A 292 2.19 14.93 13.28
CA PHE A 292 0.94 14.51 13.92
C PHE A 292 -0.26 14.95 13.10
N SER A 293 -0.31 16.22 12.69
CA SER A 293 -1.39 16.75 11.85
C SER A 293 -1.49 16.00 10.53
N GLN A 294 -0.38 15.79 9.82
CA GLN A 294 -0.40 15.10 8.52
C GLN A 294 -0.81 13.63 8.66
N ALA A 295 -0.36 12.95 9.72
CA ALA A 295 -0.75 11.58 10.00
C ALA A 295 -2.23 11.46 10.41
N GLU A 296 -2.79 12.49 11.04
CA GLU A 296 -4.22 12.58 11.37
C GLU A 296 -5.06 12.84 10.11
N GLU A 297 -4.60 13.72 9.20
CA GLU A 297 -5.21 13.90 7.88
C GLU A 297 -5.27 12.59 7.11
N PHE A 298 -4.16 11.83 7.07
CA PHE A 298 -4.14 10.52 6.41
C PHE A 298 -4.98 9.46 7.14
N ALA A 299 -5.12 9.54 8.46
CA ALA A 299 -6.00 8.65 9.22
C ALA A 299 -7.49 8.92 8.94
N GLN A 300 -7.85 10.14 8.50
CA GLN A 300 -9.20 10.50 8.10
C GLN A 300 -9.54 10.11 6.66
N LEU A 301 -8.55 9.62 5.88
CA LEU A 301 -8.81 9.11 4.54
C LEU A 301 -9.79 7.94 4.62
N SER A 302 -10.75 7.94 3.70
CA SER A 302 -11.72 6.87 3.54
C SER A 302 -11.68 6.34 2.13
N VAL A 303 -11.96 5.04 2.02
CA VAL A 303 -12.12 4.40 0.71
C VAL A 303 -13.43 4.89 0.10
N PRO A 304 -13.42 5.40 -1.14
CA PRO A 304 -14.64 5.90 -1.78
C PRO A 304 -15.66 4.78 -1.99
N ALA A 305 -16.94 5.12 -1.96
CA ALA A 305 -18.00 4.18 -2.31
C ALA A 305 -17.95 3.87 -3.81
N VAL A 306 -17.95 2.59 -4.17
CA VAL A 306 -18.00 2.11 -5.56
C VAL A 306 -19.25 1.27 -5.76
N SER A 307 -20.00 1.56 -6.83
CA SER A 307 -21.19 0.79 -7.20
C SER A 307 -20.80 -0.50 -7.93
N THR A 308 -21.47 -1.59 -7.56
CA THR A 308 -21.41 -2.87 -8.28
C THR A 308 -22.11 -2.83 -9.64
N GLU A 309 -23.01 -1.86 -9.87
CA GLU A 309 -23.93 -1.83 -11.01
C GLU A 309 -23.29 -1.23 -12.27
N THR A 310 -22.36 -0.30 -12.12
CA THR A 310 -21.76 0.43 -13.25
C THR A 310 -20.42 -0.20 -13.64
N PRO A 311 -20.25 -0.70 -14.88
CA PRO A 311 -18.97 -1.19 -15.36
C PRO A 311 -17.91 -0.08 -15.40
N ILE A 312 -16.69 -0.41 -14.99
CA ILE A 312 -15.57 0.53 -15.04
C ILE A 312 -15.17 0.78 -16.51
N PRO A 313 -14.93 2.04 -16.92
CA PRO A 313 -14.40 2.35 -18.24
C PRO A 313 -13.09 1.60 -18.51
N THR A 314 -12.97 0.99 -19.70
CA THR A 314 -11.79 0.23 -20.11
C THR A 314 -11.57 0.39 -21.61
N GLU A 315 -10.31 0.37 -22.03
CA GLU A 315 -9.91 0.31 -23.44
C GLU A 315 -9.68 -1.13 -23.93
N ASP A 316 -9.69 -2.12 -23.03
CA ASP A 316 -9.45 -3.53 -23.35
C ASP A 316 -10.64 -4.11 -24.14
N LYS A 317 -10.45 -4.23 -25.46
CA LYS A 317 -11.44 -4.80 -26.38
C LYS A 317 -11.86 -6.22 -26.01
N LYS A 318 -10.99 -7.03 -25.39
CA LYS A 318 -11.31 -8.40 -24.95
C LYS A 318 -12.24 -8.35 -23.75
N LEU A 319 -11.96 -7.48 -22.79
CA LEU A 319 -12.82 -7.28 -21.62
C LEU A 319 -14.20 -6.75 -22.01
N ILE A 320 -14.27 -5.78 -22.93
CA ILE A 320 -15.55 -5.30 -23.50
C ILE A 320 -16.33 -6.45 -24.15
N LYS A 321 -15.64 -7.28 -24.95
CA LYS A 321 -16.25 -8.45 -25.59
C LYS A 321 -16.76 -9.46 -24.55
N LEU A 322 -16.01 -9.70 -23.48
CA LEU A 322 -16.42 -10.57 -22.38
C LEU A 322 -17.71 -10.06 -21.73
N ARG A 323 -17.76 -8.77 -21.36
CA ARG A 323 -18.95 -8.13 -20.76
C ARG A 323 -20.19 -8.33 -21.63
N LYS A 324 -20.08 -8.11 -22.94
CA LYS A 324 -21.19 -8.32 -23.89
C LYS A 324 -21.66 -9.78 -23.97
N ILE A 325 -20.73 -10.75 -23.94
CA ILE A 325 -21.09 -12.18 -23.97
C ILE A 325 -21.82 -12.56 -22.69
N VAL A 326 -21.33 -12.08 -21.54
CA VAL A 326 -21.91 -12.34 -20.21
C VAL A 326 -23.29 -11.72 -20.08
N GLU A 327 -23.49 -10.50 -20.56
CA GLU A 327 -24.80 -9.84 -20.60
C GLU A 327 -25.82 -10.65 -21.41
N ASN A 328 -25.45 -11.10 -22.61
CA ASN A 328 -26.31 -11.97 -23.42
C ASN A 328 -26.65 -13.28 -22.70
N TYR A 329 -25.71 -13.84 -21.94
CA TYR A 329 -25.93 -15.06 -21.18
C TYR A 329 -26.88 -14.81 -20.00
N GLN A 330 -26.73 -13.70 -19.27
CA GLN A 330 -27.65 -13.33 -18.19
C GLN A 330 -29.09 -13.15 -18.71
N GLN A 331 -29.26 -12.50 -19.86
CA GLN A 331 -30.56 -12.35 -20.50
C GLN A 331 -31.18 -13.71 -20.85
N TYR A 332 -30.38 -14.64 -21.37
CA TYR A 332 -30.84 -16.00 -21.68
C TYR A 332 -31.30 -16.75 -20.43
N LEU A 333 -30.50 -16.79 -19.36
CA LEU A 333 -30.87 -17.48 -18.12
C LEU A 333 -32.12 -16.87 -17.46
N ASN A 334 -32.29 -15.55 -17.53
CA ASN A 334 -33.46 -14.88 -16.96
C ASN A 334 -34.74 -15.18 -17.75
N HIS A 335 -34.66 -15.30 -19.08
CA HIS A 335 -35.82 -15.54 -19.92
C HIS A 335 -36.25 -17.01 -19.94
N HIS A 336 -35.30 -17.94 -19.87
CA HIS A 336 -35.56 -19.36 -20.09
C HIS A 336 -35.62 -20.21 -18.81
N ARG A 337 -35.53 -19.61 -17.61
CA ARG A 337 -35.60 -20.35 -16.33
C ARG A 337 -36.88 -21.20 -16.21
N ALA A 338 -38.03 -20.60 -16.48
CA ALA A 338 -39.32 -21.29 -16.38
C ALA A 338 -39.50 -22.38 -17.46
N GLU A 339 -38.91 -22.18 -18.64
CA GLU A 339 -38.94 -23.17 -19.72
C GLU A 339 -37.99 -24.33 -19.45
N GLU A 340 -36.85 -24.07 -18.80
CA GLU A 340 -35.89 -25.10 -18.41
C GLU A 340 -36.47 -26.02 -17.34
N GLU A 341 -37.11 -25.47 -16.31
CA GLU A 341 -37.82 -26.25 -15.27
C GLU A 341 -38.92 -27.14 -15.87
N LYS A 342 -39.57 -26.70 -16.95
CA LYS A 342 -40.57 -27.49 -17.67
C LYS A 342 -39.95 -28.57 -18.57
N THR A 343 -38.78 -28.30 -19.16
CA THR A 343 -38.15 -29.16 -20.17
C THR A 343 -37.28 -30.26 -19.53
N TYR A 344 -36.71 -30.01 -18.35
CA TYR A 344 -35.84 -30.94 -17.63
C TYR A 344 -36.31 -31.12 -16.18
N PRO A 345 -37.42 -31.85 -15.94
CA PRO A 345 -38.04 -31.96 -14.62
C PRO A 345 -37.18 -32.69 -13.59
N ASP A 346 -36.28 -33.58 -14.03
CA ASP A 346 -35.39 -34.35 -13.16
C ASP A 346 -34.07 -33.62 -12.85
N ARG A 347 -33.89 -32.39 -13.33
CA ARG A 347 -32.68 -31.60 -13.10
C ARG A 347 -32.74 -31.00 -11.70
N ASP A 348 -31.61 -31.03 -10.98
CA ASP A 348 -31.50 -30.36 -9.69
C ASP A 348 -31.83 -28.87 -9.83
N HIS A 349 -32.89 -28.42 -9.16
CA HIS A 349 -33.31 -27.02 -9.15
C HIS A 349 -32.20 -26.06 -8.70
N ARG A 350 -31.28 -26.54 -7.85
CA ARG A 350 -30.12 -25.75 -7.41
C ARG A 350 -29.10 -25.54 -8.52
N ALA A 351 -29.06 -26.38 -9.56
CA ALA A 351 -28.08 -26.26 -10.64
C ALA A 351 -28.27 -24.97 -11.46
N VAL A 352 -29.50 -24.51 -11.68
CA VAL A 352 -29.78 -23.21 -12.33
C VAL A 352 -29.26 -22.06 -11.47
N GLU A 353 -29.51 -22.11 -10.17
CA GLU A 353 -29.08 -21.08 -9.22
C GLU A 353 -27.56 -21.02 -9.11
N GLN A 354 -26.88 -22.16 -9.03
CA GLN A 354 -25.41 -22.21 -9.01
C GLN A 354 -24.80 -21.67 -10.31
N ARG A 355 -25.39 -21.95 -11.47
CA ARG A 355 -24.95 -21.36 -12.76
C ARG A 355 -25.16 -19.84 -12.77
N GLN A 356 -26.27 -19.35 -12.24
CA GLN A 356 -26.52 -17.91 -12.11
C GLN A 356 -25.50 -17.24 -11.19
N LEU A 357 -25.17 -17.85 -10.05
CA LEU A 357 -24.15 -17.34 -9.12
C LEU A 357 -22.76 -17.31 -9.76
N ALA A 358 -22.38 -18.36 -10.47
CA ALA A 358 -21.12 -18.41 -11.19
C ALA A 358 -21.07 -17.38 -12.33
N LEU A 359 -22.15 -17.19 -13.08
CA LEU A 359 -22.23 -16.17 -14.12
C LEU A 359 -22.21 -14.74 -13.54
N ALA A 360 -22.86 -14.53 -12.39
CA ALA A 360 -22.79 -13.27 -11.65
C ALA A 360 -21.36 -12.97 -11.18
N THR A 361 -20.60 -13.99 -10.78
CA THR A 361 -19.16 -13.85 -10.46
C THR A 361 -18.36 -13.38 -11.68
N ILE A 362 -18.59 -13.98 -12.87
CA ILE A 362 -17.94 -13.54 -14.12
C ILE A 362 -18.31 -12.09 -14.42
N ALA A 363 -19.58 -11.73 -14.30
CA ALA A 363 -20.07 -10.38 -14.57
C ALA A 363 -19.45 -9.35 -13.62
N LEU A 364 -19.44 -9.64 -12.32
CA LEU A 364 -18.83 -8.81 -11.29
C LEU A 364 -17.35 -8.54 -11.61
N VAL A 365 -16.56 -9.60 -11.79
CA VAL A 365 -15.13 -9.47 -12.02
C VAL A 365 -14.86 -8.74 -13.34
N ALA A 366 -15.60 -9.03 -14.40
CA ALA A 366 -15.44 -8.35 -15.67
C ALA A 366 -15.81 -6.86 -15.60
N ASN A 367 -16.86 -6.50 -14.87
CA ASN A 367 -17.33 -5.12 -14.73
C ASN A 367 -16.43 -4.28 -13.84
N GLN A 368 -15.81 -4.89 -12.82
CA GLN A 368 -14.95 -4.22 -11.84
C GLN A 368 -13.45 -4.32 -12.15
N SER A 369 -13.07 -4.83 -13.33
CA SER A 369 -11.68 -4.86 -13.81
C SER A 369 -11.43 -3.79 -14.86
N GLU A 370 -10.21 -3.24 -14.87
CA GLU A 370 -9.72 -2.34 -15.92
C GLU A 370 -9.18 -3.10 -17.14
N GLU A 371 -8.69 -4.32 -16.94
CA GLU A 371 -8.10 -5.16 -17.98
C GLU A 371 -8.30 -6.65 -17.70
N LEU A 372 -8.16 -7.48 -18.74
CA LEU A 372 -8.23 -8.93 -18.61
C LEU A 372 -6.90 -9.53 -18.10
N SER A 373 -6.59 -9.26 -16.84
CA SER A 373 -5.38 -9.73 -16.15
C SER A 373 -5.34 -11.27 -15.98
N PRO A 374 -4.18 -11.89 -15.69
CA PRO A 374 -4.09 -13.32 -15.44
C PRO A 374 -5.04 -13.83 -14.34
N SER A 375 -5.15 -13.11 -13.23
CA SER A 375 -6.03 -13.48 -12.11
C SER A 375 -7.50 -13.37 -12.49
N VAL A 376 -7.89 -12.33 -13.24
CA VAL A 376 -9.25 -12.21 -13.80
C VAL A 376 -9.56 -13.40 -14.69
N LYS A 377 -8.65 -13.78 -15.60
CA LYS A 377 -8.83 -14.96 -16.46
C LYS A 377 -9.01 -16.24 -15.65
N GLN A 378 -8.24 -16.41 -14.58
CA GLN A 378 -8.31 -17.59 -13.74
C GLN A 378 -9.63 -17.65 -12.96
N VAL A 379 -10.12 -16.54 -12.40
CA VAL A 379 -11.44 -16.49 -11.75
C VAL A 379 -12.56 -16.80 -12.75
N VAL A 380 -12.52 -16.20 -13.94
CA VAL A 380 -13.51 -16.47 -15.00
C VAL A 380 -13.47 -17.93 -15.42
N LYS A 381 -12.28 -18.52 -15.56
CA LYS A 381 -12.12 -19.94 -15.88
C LYS A 381 -12.76 -20.83 -14.81
N ASN A 382 -12.47 -20.60 -13.54
CA ASN A 382 -13.04 -21.38 -12.44
C ASN A 382 -14.58 -21.28 -12.40
N ALA A 383 -15.12 -20.09 -12.66
CA ALA A 383 -16.57 -19.90 -12.75
C ALA A 383 -17.19 -20.62 -13.96
N VAL A 384 -16.51 -20.67 -15.10
CA VAL A 384 -16.94 -21.48 -16.26
C VAL A 384 -16.94 -22.97 -15.94
N GLU A 385 -15.90 -23.46 -15.25
CA GLU A 385 -15.85 -24.86 -14.80
C GLU A 385 -17.00 -25.18 -13.83
N GLU A 386 -17.36 -24.25 -12.95
CA GLU A 386 -18.52 -24.40 -12.07
C GLU A 386 -19.84 -24.45 -12.84
N ILE A 387 -20.02 -23.60 -13.85
CA ILE A 387 -21.19 -23.67 -14.73
C ILE A 387 -21.24 -25.02 -15.45
N GLN A 388 -20.11 -25.53 -15.93
CA GLN A 388 -20.00 -26.82 -16.61
C GLN A 388 -20.40 -27.99 -15.70
N LYS A 389 -19.94 -27.99 -14.44
CA LYS A 389 -20.31 -29.01 -13.43
C LYS A 389 -21.80 -29.04 -13.14
N ASN A 390 -22.44 -27.88 -13.14
CA ASN A 390 -23.89 -27.74 -12.93
C ASN A 390 -24.71 -27.99 -14.20
N GLY A 391 -24.11 -28.56 -15.24
CA GLY A 391 -24.79 -28.98 -16.46
C GLY A 391 -25.38 -27.81 -17.24
N PRO A 392 -24.64 -27.12 -18.10
CA PRO A 392 -25.22 -26.09 -18.97
C PRO A 392 -26.09 -26.73 -20.06
N THR A 393 -27.13 -26.03 -20.52
CA THR A 393 -27.85 -26.40 -21.74
C THR A 393 -26.96 -26.27 -22.98
N TRP A 394 -27.41 -26.80 -24.12
CA TRP A 394 -26.65 -26.72 -25.37
C TRP A 394 -26.40 -25.27 -25.83
N PHE A 395 -27.36 -24.38 -25.63
CA PHE A 395 -27.20 -22.96 -25.96
C PHE A 395 -26.16 -22.29 -25.05
N GLU A 396 -26.21 -22.57 -23.75
CA GLU A 396 -25.22 -22.08 -22.77
C GLU A 396 -23.81 -22.54 -23.10
N ARG A 397 -23.62 -23.80 -23.54
CA ARG A 397 -22.31 -24.30 -23.98
C ARG A 397 -21.69 -23.44 -25.07
N SER A 398 -22.48 -22.96 -26.04
CA SER A 398 -22.02 -22.05 -27.10
C SER A 398 -21.56 -20.69 -26.56
N LEU A 399 -22.21 -20.18 -25.50
CA LEU A 399 -21.80 -18.94 -24.83
C LEU A 399 -20.54 -19.14 -23.98
N LEU A 400 -20.45 -20.26 -23.26
CA LEU A 400 -19.26 -20.64 -22.49
C LEU A 400 -18.03 -20.80 -23.38
N ASP A 401 -18.17 -21.42 -24.55
CA ASP A 401 -17.09 -21.51 -25.55
C ASP A 401 -16.59 -20.11 -25.95
N LYS A 402 -17.50 -19.16 -26.16
CA LYS A 402 -17.11 -17.77 -26.48
C LYS A 402 -16.41 -17.08 -25.31
N ILE A 403 -16.82 -17.34 -24.06
CA ILE A 403 -16.14 -16.82 -22.86
C ILE A 403 -14.72 -17.40 -22.79
N LEU A 404 -14.58 -18.72 -22.92
CA LEU A 404 -13.29 -19.41 -22.92
C LEU A 404 -12.38 -18.89 -24.03
N ASP A 405 -12.89 -18.68 -25.23
CA ASP A 405 -12.14 -18.12 -26.36
C ASP A 405 -11.54 -16.73 -26.04
N VAL A 406 -12.28 -15.89 -25.31
CA VAL A 406 -11.81 -14.56 -24.92
C VAL A 406 -10.66 -14.64 -23.91
N ILE A 407 -10.74 -15.55 -22.93
CA ILE A 407 -9.74 -15.66 -21.87
C ILE A 407 -8.51 -16.51 -22.25
N SER A 408 -8.64 -17.45 -23.18
CA SER A 408 -7.63 -18.50 -23.46
C SER A 408 -6.71 -18.24 -24.68
N LEU A 409 -6.72 -17.03 -25.26
CA LEU A 409 -5.91 -16.67 -26.43
C LEU A 409 -6.05 -17.63 -27.64
N GLY A 410 -7.17 -18.37 -27.75
CA GLY A 410 -7.43 -19.28 -28.87
C GLY A 410 -6.97 -20.73 -28.67
N ALA A 411 -6.67 -21.19 -27.45
CA ALA A 411 -6.35 -22.59 -27.15
C ALA A 411 -7.57 -23.56 -27.17
N ARG A 412 -8.48 -23.38 -28.15
CA ARG A 412 -9.69 -24.18 -28.36
C ARG A 412 -9.52 -25.71 -28.32
N PRO A 413 -8.45 -26.32 -28.90
CA PRO A 413 -8.39 -27.77 -29.03
C PRO A 413 -8.23 -28.50 -27.69
N LEU A 414 -7.52 -27.90 -26.73
CA LEU A 414 -7.19 -28.57 -25.47
C LEU A 414 -8.41 -28.60 -24.53
N TYR A 415 -9.21 -27.53 -24.46
CA TYR A 415 -10.38 -27.50 -23.57
C TYR A 415 -11.48 -28.47 -24.00
N ARG A 416 -11.77 -28.58 -25.31
CA ARG A 416 -12.79 -29.54 -25.82
C ARG A 416 -12.47 -31.00 -25.53
N LEU A 417 -11.19 -31.33 -25.37
CA LEU A 417 -10.73 -32.69 -25.05
C LEU A 417 -10.95 -33.05 -23.58
N PHE A 418 -11.02 -32.07 -22.66
CA PHE A 418 -11.17 -32.31 -21.23
C PHE A 418 -12.59 -32.06 -20.69
N THR A 419 -13.45 -31.35 -21.41
CA THR A 419 -14.83 -31.01 -20.96
C THR A 419 -15.94 -31.80 -21.67
N SER A 420 -15.60 -32.76 -22.53
CA SER A 420 -16.54 -33.62 -23.26
C SER A 420 -17.11 -34.77 -22.41
N GLN A 421 -17.35 -34.55 -21.12
CA GLN A 421 -18.16 -35.48 -20.33
C GLN A 421 -19.63 -35.34 -20.76
N GLN A 422 -20.25 -36.48 -21.12
CA GLN A 422 -21.65 -36.56 -21.53
C GLN A 422 -22.55 -35.97 -20.44
N ASN A 423 -23.41 -35.02 -20.82
CA ASN A 423 -24.35 -34.41 -19.89
C ASN A 423 -25.48 -35.40 -19.61
N PRO A 424 -25.88 -35.64 -18.34
CA PRO A 424 -27.11 -36.38 -18.07
C PRO A 424 -28.34 -35.75 -18.75
N ALA A 425 -28.36 -34.42 -18.93
CA ALA A 425 -29.45 -33.75 -19.67
C ALA A 425 -29.47 -34.08 -21.17
N GLU A 426 -28.32 -34.45 -21.76
CA GLU A 426 -28.22 -34.86 -23.17
C GLU A 426 -28.73 -36.29 -23.36
N ALA A 427 -28.50 -37.16 -22.36
CA ALA A 427 -29.12 -38.48 -22.31
C ALA A 427 -30.65 -38.38 -22.17
N GLN A 428 -31.15 -37.47 -21.32
CA GLN A 428 -32.59 -37.23 -21.13
C GLN A 428 -33.27 -36.61 -22.36
N LEU A 429 -32.62 -35.67 -23.05
CA LEU A 429 -33.15 -35.06 -24.28
C LEU A 429 -33.17 -36.07 -25.43
N ASN A 430 -32.17 -36.95 -25.51
CA ASN A 430 -32.17 -38.07 -26.45
C ASN A 430 -33.27 -39.08 -26.10
N GLN A 431 -33.49 -39.44 -24.83
CA GLN A 431 -34.59 -40.30 -24.41
C GLN A 431 -35.97 -39.70 -24.74
N ALA A 432 -36.16 -38.39 -24.48
CA ALA A 432 -37.38 -37.68 -24.82
C ALA A 432 -37.59 -37.55 -26.35
N ALA A 433 -36.50 -37.47 -27.13
CA ALA A 433 -36.55 -37.40 -28.59
C ALA A 433 -36.72 -38.76 -29.27
N THR A 434 -36.22 -39.86 -28.69
CA THR A 434 -36.41 -41.22 -29.20
C THR A 434 -37.74 -41.84 -28.78
N GLY A 435 -38.43 -41.25 -27.79
CA GLY A 435 -39.73 -41.73 -27.32
C GLY A 435 -39.64 -42.94 -26.38
N ASP A 436 -38.43 -43.27 -25.91
CA ASP A 436 -38.22 -44.33 -24.94
C ASP A 436 -38.51 -43.74 -23.54
N LEU A 437 -39.75 -43.88 -23.10
CA LEU A 437 -40.08 -43.70 -21.67
C LEU A 437 -39.28 -44.76 -20.88
N PRO A 438 -38.69 -44.40 -19.73
CA PRO A 438 -38.06 -45.41 -18.87
C PRO A 438 -39.11 -46.45 -18.48
N GLU A 439 -38.80 -47.72 -18.72
CA GLU A 439 -39.53 -48.81 -18.06
C GLU A 439 -39.34 -48.62 -16.55
N ASP A 440 -40.46 -48.60 -15.85
CA ASP A 440 -40.55 -48.48 -14.40
C ASP A 440 -40.00 -49.78 -13.79
N ASP A 441 -38.68 -49.85 -13.61
CA ASP A 441 -38.00 -50.92 -12.88
C ASP A 441 -38.23 -50.71 -11.38
N ASN A 442 -39.47 -50.93 -10.96
CA ASN A 442 -39.83 -51.11 -9.56
C ASN A 442 -40.32 -52.56 -9.40
N PRO A 443 -39.46 -53.51 -8.99
CA PRO A 443 -39.94 -54.78 -8.47
C PRO A 443 -40.44 -54.50 -7.05
N ALA A 444 -41.65 -53.98 -6.93
CA ALA A 444 -42.32 -53.90 -5.63
C ALA A 444 -42.66 -55.34 -5.19
N GLU A 445 -41.97 -55.72 -4.13
CA GLU A 445 -42.04 -56.98 -3.42
C GLU A 445 -43.46 -57.49 -3.15
N ASP A 446 -43.59 -58.80 -3.34
CA ASP A 446 -44.58 -59.68 -2.76
C ASP A 446 -44.74 -59.42 -1.24
N GLY A 447 -45.97 -59.19 -0.75
CA GLY A 447 -46.12 -58.83 0.67
C GLY A 447 -47.49 -58.53 1.28
N SER A 448 -48.57 -59.18 0.83
CA SER A 448 -49.74 -59.62 1.64
C SER A 448 -50.70 -58.66 2.39
N SER A 449 -51.97 -59.10 2.37
CA SER A 449 -53.14 -58.79 3.23
C SER A 449 -53.91 -57.51 2.88
N GLU A 450 -55.21 -57.52 2.59
CA GLU A 450 -56.30 -58.13 3.36
C GLU A 450 -57.49 -58.56 2.47
N ARG A 451 -58.19 -59.63 2.88
CA ARG A 451 -59.59 -59.89 2.50
C ARG A 451 -60.52 -58.97 3.30
N PRO A 452 -61.67 -58.62 2.71
CA PRO A 452 -62.92 -58.71 3.46
C PRO A 452 -63.97 -59.57 2.77
N GLN A 453 -64.68 -60.32 3.63
CA GLN A 453 -65.88 -61.15 3.46
C GLN A 453 -65.70 -62.59 2.98
#